data_AF-A0A520GGC3-F1
#
_entry.id   AF-A0A520GGC3-F1
#
_cell.length_a   1.000
_cell.length_b   1.000
_cell.length_c   1.000
_cell.angle_alpha   90.00
_cell.angle_beta   90.00
_cell.angle_gamma   90.00
#
_symmetry.space_group_name_H-M   'P 1'
#
loop_
_entity.id
_entity.type
_entity.pdbx_description
1 polymer ?
#
loop_
_entity_poly.entity_id
_entity_poly.type
_entity_poly.pdbx_seq_one_letter_code
_entity_poly.pdbx_strand_id
1 'polypeptide(L)'
;MSVQALRSSFGPHCHWCGLPMDFAEPRDRPESATIEHLLDAPLGSLRQPKHRRLAHAECNRMRNEFKLQAERQFQAWIAGRIAAQQLAKGPAGPSSAG
;
A
#
# COMPACT_ATOMS: atom_id res chain seq x y z
N MET A 1 3.60 -5.38 -20.06
CA MET A 1 4.94 -4.81 -20.36
C MET A 1 5.94 -5.58 -19.52
N SER A 2 7.04 -6.07 -20.11
CA SER A 2 8.12 -6.71 -19.36
C SER A 2 8.89 -5.67 -18.55
N VAL A 3 9.57 -6.09 -17.47
CA VAL A 3 10.47 -5.23 -16.69
C VAL A 3 11.58 -4.65 -17.57
N GLN A 4 12.07 -5.42 -18.54
CA GLN A 4 13.05 -4.96 -19.53
C GLN A 4 12.53 -3.79 -20.38
N ALA A 5 11.26 -3.83 -20.80
CA ALA A 5 10.63 -2.75 -21.56
C ALA A 5 10.40 -1.48 -20.71
N LEU A 6 10.27 -1.64 -19.39
CA LEU A 6 10.10 -0.52 -18.47
C LEU A 6 11.43 0.12 -18.05
N ARG A 7 12.55 -0.61 -18.18
CA ARG A 7 13.91 -0.11 -17.86
C ARG A 7 14.28 1.10 -18.71
N SER A 8 13.93 1.13 -20.00
CA SER A 8 14.23 2.27 -20.87
C SER A 8 13.49 3.54 -20.45
N SER A 9 12.29 3.40 -19.86
CA SER A 9 11.47 4.53 -19.43
C SER A 9 11.77 5.00 -18.01
N PHE A 10 12.12 4.10 -17.10
CA PHE A 10 12.29 4.41 -15.67
C PHE A 10 13.73 4.35 -15.18
N GLY A 11 14.66 3.87 -16.00
CA GLY A 11 16.06 3.73 -15.65
C GLY A 11 16.38 2.48 -14.81
N PRO A 12 17.65 2.33 -14.39
CA PRO A 12 18.15 1.13 -13.71
C PRO A 12 18.06 1.20 -12.17
N HIS A 13 17.63 2.33 -11.61
CA HIS A 13 17.63 2.57 -10.17
C HIS A 13 16.25 2.32 -9.56
N CYS A 14 16.24 1.75 -8.36
CA CYS A 14 15.03 1.50 -7.60
C CYS A 14 14.33 2.82 -7.26
N HIS A 15 13.02 2.89 -7.50
CA HIS A 15 12.22 4.07 -7.19
C HIS A 15 12.26 4.47 -5.71
N TRP A 16 12.36 3.50 -4.80
CA TRP A 16 12.28 3.74 -3.37
C TRP A 16 13.61 4.11 -2.73
N CYS A 17 14.67 3.34 -2.99
CA CYS A 17 15.96 3.52 -2.33
C CYS A 17 17.05 4.15 -3.22
N GLY A 18 16.80 4.31 -4.53
CA GLY A 18 17.76 4.87 -5.47
C GLY A 18 18.93 3.95 -5.85
N LEU A 19 19.05 2.76 -5.27
CA LEU A 19 20.13 1.82 -5.57
C LEU A 19 19.90 1.07 -6.89
N PRO A 20 20.96 0.59 -7.58
CA PRO A 20 20.82 -0.20 -8.80
C PRO A 20 20.01 -1.49 -8.58
N MET A 21 19.19 -1.86 -9.57
CA MET A 21 18.41 -3.10 -9.56
C MET A 21 19.03 -4.17 -10.45
N ASP A 22 18.79 -5.44 -10.11
CA ASP A 22 19.07 -6.59 -10.96
C ASP A 22 17.91 -6.86 -11.92
N PHE A 23 18.18 -6.93 -13.21
CA PHE A 23 17.18 -7.15 -14.25
C PHE A 23 17.16 -8.59 -14.78
N ALA A 24 18.09 -9.44 -14.33
CA ALA A 24 18.19 -10.83 -14.75
C ALA A 24 16.96 -11.65 -14.31
N GLU A 25 16.68 -12.72 -15.05
CA GLU A 25 15.74 -13.77 -14.64
C GLU A 25 16.55 -14.90 -13.97
N PRO A 26 16.02 -15.58 -12.94
CA PRO A 26 14.74 -15.32 -12.28
C PRO A 26 14.76 -14.08 -11.37
N ARG A 27 13.60 -13.42 -11.22
CA ARG A 27 13.43 -12.21 -10.40
C ARG A 27 12.97 -12.49 -8.97
N ASP A 28 13.52 -13.51 -8.35
CA ASP A 28 13.17 -13.98 -7.00
C ASP A 28 14.08 -13.41 -5.90
N ARG A 29 15.13 -12.66 -6.28
CA ARG A 29 16.09 -12.10 -5.33
C ARG A 29 15.62 -10.76 -4.77
N PRO A 30 16.05 -10.40 -3.54
CA PRO A 30 15.75 -9.09 -2.94
C PRO A 30 16.06 -7.90 -3.85
N GLU A 31 17.19 -7.96 -4.56
CA GLU A 31 17.69 -6.94 -5.49
C GLU A 31 17.06 -6.98 -6.89
N SER A 32 16.17 -7.93 -7.17
CA SER A 32 15.52 -8.04 -8.48
C SER A 32 14.57 -6.87 -8.75
N ALA A 33 14.59 -6.36 -9.98
CA ALA A 33 13.70 -5.32 -10.48
C ALA A 33 12.29 -5.88 -10.66
N THR A 34 11.33 -5.32 -9.94
CA THR A 34 9.91 -5.66 -10.02
C THR A 34 9.07 -4.42 -10.36
N ILE A 35 7.84 -4.64 -10.83
CA ILE A 35 6.92 -3.56 -11.18
C ILE A 35 6.14 -3.17 -9.92
N GLU A 36 6.25 -1.90 -9.54
CA GLU A 36 5.49 -1.32 -8.44
C GLU A 36 4.31 -0.48 -8.95
N HIS A 37 3.20 -0.51 -8.22
CA HIS A 37 2.05 0.36 -8.45
C HIS A 37 1.96 1.42 -7.34
N LEU A 38 2.11 2.69 -7.71
CA LEU A 38 2.18 3.79 -6.74
C LEU A 38 0.85 4.03 -6.02
N LEU A 39 -0.26 3.72 -6.69
CA LEU A 39 -1.61 3.88 -6.15
C LEU A 39 -2.25 2.49 -6.00
N ASP A 40 -2.73 2.20 -4.80
CA ASP A 40 -3.61 1.04 -4.56
C ASP A 40 -4.90 1.30 -5.32
N ALA A 41 -5.34 0.39 -6.16
CA ALA A 41 -6.52 0.63 -7.00
C ALA A 41 -7.81 0.47 -6.19
N PRO A 42 -8.58 1.55 -5.87
CA PRO A 42 -9.89 1.39 -5.28
C PRO A 42 -10.99 1.50 -6.36
N LEU A 43 -10.66 2.01 -7.55
CA LEU A 43 -11.61 2.36 -8.61
C LEU A 43 -10.92 2.19 -9.97
N GLY A 44 -11.58 1.52 -10.92
CA GLY A 44 -11.03 0.90 -12.13
C GLY A 44 -10.26 1.76 -13.16
N SER A 45 -9.77 2.94 -12.80
CA SER A 45 -9.05 3.88 -13.67
C SER A 45 -7.52 3.93 -13.47
N LEU A 46 -6.97 3.24 -12.45
CA LEU A 46 -5.57 3.44 -12.04
C LEU A 46 -4.51 2.54 -12.71
N ARG A 47 -4.90 1.67 -13.66
CA ARG A 47 -3.97 0.81 -14.43
C ARG A 47 -3.16 1.56 -15.51
N GLN A 48 -3.14 2.89 -15.47
CA GLN A 48 -2.38 3.69 -16.42
C GLN A 48 -0.86 3.53 -16.20
N PRO A 49 -0.03 3.48 -17.27
CA PRO A 49 1.43 3.35 -17.15
C PRO A 49 2.08 4.42 -16.26
N LYS A 50 1.49 5.63 -16.18
CA LYS A 50 1.99 6.74 -15.36
C LYS A 50 2.05 6.42 -13.84
N HIS A 51 1.26 5.46 -13.38
CA HIS A 51 1.21 5.03 -11.98
C HIS A 51 2.12 3.82 -11.66
N ARG A 52 2.94 3.38 -12.61
CA ARG A 52 3.88 2.28 -12.43
C ARG A 52 5.30 2.81 -12.26
N ARG A 53 6.11 2.10 -11.48
CA ARG A 53 7.55 2.32 -11.34
C ARG A 53 8.29 0.99 -11.30
N LEU A 54 9.61 1.03 -11.42
CA LEU A 54 10.47 -0.11 -11.12
C LEU A 54 11.06 0.05 -9.73
N ALA A 55 11.07 -1.03 -8.97
CA ALA A 55 11.66 -1.08 -7.63
C ALA A 55 12.16 -2.49 -7.31
N HIS A 56 13.05 -2.58 -6.31
CA HIS A 56 13.49 -3.86 -5.77
C HIS A 56 12.31 -4.67 -5.24
N ALA A 57 12.39 -6.00 -5.39
CA ALA A 57 11.44 -6.93 -4.79
C ALA A 57 11.35 -6.72 -3.27
N GLU A 58 12.49 -6.54 -2.61
CA GLU A 58 12.58 -6.27 -1.17
C GLU A 58 11.90 -4.96 -0.77
N CYS A 59 12.21 -3.86 -1.48
CA CYS A 59 11.63 -2.56 -1.18
C CYS A 59 10.10 -2.57 -1.35
N ASN A 60 9.60 -3.24 -2.38
CA ASN A 60 8.16 -3.39 -2.59
C ASN A 60 7.51 -4.22 -1.49
N ARG A 61 8.14 -5.34 -1.08
CA ARG A 61 7.63 -6.18 0.02
C ARG A 61 7.52 -5.38 1.32
N MET A 62 8.62 -4.72 1.72
CA MET A 62 8.65 -3.92 2.95
C MET A 62 7.66 -2.76 2.92
N ARG A 63 7.55 -2.05 1.80
CA ARG A 63 6.55 -0.98 1.66
C ARG A 63 5.12 -1.52 1.87
N ASN A 64 4.80 -2.66 1.28
CA ASN A 64 3.47 -3.26 1.41
C ASN A 64 3.18 -3.71 2.85
N GLU A 65 4.17 -4.28 3.53
CA GLU A 65 4.06 -4.65 4.95
C GLU A 65 3.82 -3.41 5.83
N PHE A 66 4.58 -2.33 5.64
CA PHE A 66 4.37 -1.08 6.40
C PHE A 66 3.01 -0.46 6.13
N LYS A 67 2.53 -0.48 4.88
CA LYS A 67 1.18 -0.01 4.56
C LYS A 67 0.10 -0.83 5.25
N LEU A 68 0.23 -2.16 5.24
CA LEU A 68 -0.71 -3.04 5.92
C LEU A 68 -0.72 -2.81 7.43
N GLN A 69 0.46 -2.58 8.03
CA GLN A 69 0.56 -2.24 9.45
C GLN A 69 -0.14 -0.90 9.75
N ALA A 70 0.12 0.13 8.95
CA ALA A 70 -0.51 1.44 9.10
C ALA A 70 -2.04 1.37 8.95
N GLU A 71 -2.54 0.60 7.98
CA GLU A 71 -3.97 0.37 7.79
C GLU A 71 -4.61 -0.29 9.01
N ARG A 72 -3.99 -1.33 9.56
CA ARG A 72 -4.47 -2.00 10.79
C ARG A 72 -4.53 -1.03 11.97
N GLN A 73 -3.51 -0.19 12.14
CA GLN A 73 -3.48 0.82 13.20
C GLN A 73 -4.61 1.84 13.03
N PHE A 74 -4.84 2.30 11.80
CA PHE A 74 -5.90 3.25 11.49
C PHE A 74 -7.29 2.65 11.79
N GLN A 75 -7.55 1.41 11.37
CA GLN A 75 -8.82 0.73 11.65
C GLN A 75 -9.06 0.55 13.16
N ALA A 76 -8.02 0.19 13.92
CA ALA A 76 -8.11 0.09 15.38
C ALA A 76 -8.45 1.45 16.03
N TRP A 77 -7.85 2.53 15.54
CA TRP A 77 -8.16 3.89 16.01
C TRP A 77 -9.60 4.30 15.71
N ILE A 78 -10.10 4.02 14.49
CA ILE A 78 -11.51 4.26 14.12
C ILE A 78 -12.46 3.47 15.03
N ALA A 79 -12.18 2.19 15.29
CA ALA A 79 -12.99 1.37 16.18
C ALA A 79 -13.07 1.97 17.60
N GLY A 80 -11.93 2.44 18.13
CA GLY A 80 -11.88 3.13 19.42
C GLY A 80 -12.73 4.40 19.44
N ARG A 81 -12.72 5.20 18.36
CA ARG A 81 -13.57 6.39 18.24
C ARG A 81 -15.06 6.06 18.23
N ILE A 82 -15.46 5.04 17.50
CA ILE A 82 -16.86 4.59 17.43
C ILE A 82 -17.32 4.12 18.82
N ALA A 83 -16.51 3.30 19.50
CA ALA A 83 -16.83 2.82 20.85
C ALA A 83 -16.99 3.96 21.86
N ALA A 84 -16.08 4.95 21.84
CA ALA A 84 -16.18 6.12 22.70
C ALA A 84 -17.46 6.92 22.46
N GLN A 85 -17.86 7.10 21.19
CA GLN A 85 -19.09 7.80 20.84
C GLN A 85 -20.34 7.04 21.28
N GLN A 86 -20.34 5.71 21.19
CA GLN A 86 -21.44 4.85 21.65
C GLN A 86 -21.60 4.89 23.18
N LEU A 87 -20.49 4.86 23.92
CA LEU A 87 -20.51 5.00 25.38
C LEU A 87 -21.02 6.37 25.82
N ALA A 88 -20.58 7.44 25.15
CA ALA A 88 -21.02 8.81 25.43
C ALA A 88 -22.51 9.04 25.16
N LYS A 89 -23.10 8.26 24.24
CA LYS A 89 -24.53 8.37 23.91
C LYS A 89 -25.44 7.78 25.00
N GLY A 90 -24.92 6.96 25.91
CA GLY A 90 -25.65 6.29 26.99
C GLY A 90 -26.76 5.34 26.48
N PRO A 91 -27.25 4.39 27.30
CA PRO A 91 -28.53 3.76 26.99
C PRO A 91 -29.58 4.88 26.97
N ALA A 92 -30.41 4.95 25.92
CA ALA A 92 -31.65 5.69 25.99
C ALA A 92 -32.43 5.13 27.21
N GLY A 93 -32.40 5.86 28.32
CA GLY A 93 -33.05 5.44 29.56
C GLY A 93 -34.52 5.15 29.29
N PRO A 94 -35.14 4.19 29.99
CA PRO A 94 -36.54 3.86 29.78
C PRO A 94 -37.36 5.15 29.96
N SER A 95 -38.06 5.52 28.89
CA SER A 95 -39.05 6.60 28.90
C SER A 95 -40.10 6.25 29.94
N SER A 96 -40.01 6.82 31.13
CA SER A 96 -41.03 6.74 32.16
C SER A 96 -42.21 7.59 31.73
N ALA A 97 -43.11 7.00 30.94
CA ALA A 97 -44.47 7.51 30.76
C ALA A 97 -45.30 7.01 31.95
N GLY A 98 -45.62 7.94 32.86
CA GLY A 98 -46.70 7.78 33.83
C GLY A 98 -48.04 8.14 33.21
#